data_AF-A0A6J4NK61-F1
#
_entry.id   AF-A0A6J4NK61-F1
#
_cell.length_a   1.000
_cell.length_b   1.000
_cell.length_c   1.000
_cell.angle_alpha   90.00
_cell.angle_beta   90.00
_cell.angle_gamma   90.00
#
_symmetry.space_group_name_H-M   'P 1'
#
loop_
_entity.id
_entity.type
_entity.pdbx_description
1 polymer ?
#
loop_
_entity_poly.entity_id
_entity_poly.type
_entity_poly.pdbx_seq_one_letter_code
_entity_poly.pdbx_strand_id
1 'polypeptide(L)'
;MAGGLFALLDDIAALARIAAASVDDVGAAAGRASAKAAGVVVDDTAVTPQYLQGSAAARELPIIKKIAIGSLRNKLIFILPVAVLLGQFLPGLLPVILIFGGAFLAYEGAHKVHEKLTGHANAAEEEIAPHGEITPEHEQKTIAQAIRTDFILSAEIMVIALKEVVGSDPDAGIWMRAIVLAVVAVLITLVVYGVVALIVKMDDVGLHLSQKRSAASQRLGLALVKAMPKLLTAISFIGTLAMLWVGGHIFLISLYEIGGHDGLLEGTALGDALHAPYDLVHHWEEDVHHALGGALGGVAGWLLNTVVSALVGLVVGMVILYALRLVGVGGHHADEHGSEHGSEHGSEHGSEHGSEHGSDAPSDPTHRAAGGSGSTRMGEPSGPAAGSPDDSSNR
;
A
#
# COMPACT_ATOMS: atom_id res chain seq x y z
N MET A 1 5.67 -31.26 58.49
CA MET A 1 4.65 -30.71 57.56
C MET A 1 4.95 -29.29 57.06
N ALA A 2 5.65 -28.40 57.80
CA ALA A 2 5.87 -27.02 57.34
C ALA A 2 6.74 -26.88 56.06
N GLY A 3 7.76 -27.72 55.87
CA GLY A 3 8.71 -27.58 54.75
C GLY A 3 8.08 -27.73 53.35
N GLY A 4 6.97 -28.46 53.21
CA GLY A 4 6.30 -28.66 51.92
C GLY A 4 5.67 -27.37 51.36
N LEU A 5 5.18 -26.47 52.22
CA LEU A 5 4.61 -25.19 51.78
C LEU A 5 5.71 -24.22 51.32
N PHE A 6 6.85 -24.19 52.03
CA PHE A 6 7.98 -23.36 51.63
C PHE A 6 8.63 -23.84 50.33
N ALA A 7 8.76 -25.16 50.12
CA ALA A 7 9.21 -25.70 48.84
C ALA A 7 8.28 -25.30 47.68
N LEU A 8 6.97 -25.40 47.87
CA LEU A 8 5.98 -25.06 46.83
C LEU A 8 5.97 -23.54 46.53
N LEU A 9 6.24 -22.70 47.53
CA LEU A 9 6.44 -21.26 47.33
C LEU A 9 7.78 -20.93 46.64
N ASP A 10 8.84 -21.71 46.88
CA ASP A 10 10.13 -21.57 46.20
C ASP A 10 10.02 -22.02 44.73
N ASP A 11 9.30 -23.11 44.44
CA ASP A 11 8.96 -23.54 43.08
C ASP A 11 8.13 -22.48 42.33
N ILE A 12 7.14 -21.87 42.99
CA ILE A 12 6.38 -20.74 42.42
C ILE A 12 7.27 -19.52 42.20
N ALA A 13 8.19 -19.21 43.11
CA ALA A 13 9.13 -18.11 42.96
C ALA A 13 10.16 -18.38 41.83
N ALA A 14 10.59 -19.62 41.66
CA ALA A 14 11.45 -20.06 40.55
C ALA A 14 10.70 -19.97 39.21
N LEU A 15 9.48 -20.51 39.11
CA LEU A 15 8.63 -20.38 37.92
C LEU A 15 8.31 -18.91 37.59
N ALA A 16 8.02 -18.08 38.60
CA ALA A 16 7.79 -16.65 38.40
C ALA A 16 9.06 -15.92 37.93
N ARG A 17 10.24 -16.29 38.43
CA ARG A 17 11.53 -15.73 37.98
C ARG A 17 11.88 -16.18 36.56
N ILE A 18 11.64 -17.44 36.21
CA ILE A 18 11.83 -17.97 34.85
C ILE A 18 10.84 -17.30 33.88
N ALA A 19 9.57 -17.13 34.28
CA ALA A 19 8.57 -16.42 33.48
C ALA A 19 8.95 -14.94 33.29
N ALA A 20 9.41 -14.26 34.34
CA ALA A 20 9.86 -12.88 34.25
C ALA A 20 11.08 -12.72 33.33
N ALA A 21 12.07 -13.62 33.43
CA ALA A 21 13.21 -13.65 32.51
C ALA A 21 12.76 -13.86 31.05
N SER A 22 11.90 -14.86 30.80
CA SER A 22 11.41 -15.11 29.44
C SER A 22 10.59 -13.97 28.84
N VAL A 23 9.90 -13.17 29.67
CA VAL A 23 9.20 -11.96 29.22
C VAL A 23 10.17 -10.83 28.90
N ASP A 24 11.27 -10.69 29.65
CA ASP A 24 12.33 -9.71 29.37
C ASP A 24 13.08 -10.08 28.08
N ASP A 25 13.44 -11.35 27.89
CA ASP A 25 14.07 -11.88 26.67
C ASP A 25 13.19 -11.66 25.43
N VAL A 26 11.89 -12.02 25.52
CA VAL A 26 10.89 -11.74 24.47
C VAL A 26 10.80 -10.24 24.21
N GLY A 27 10.76 -9.41 25.25
CA GLY A 27 10.66 -7.95 25.13
C GLY A 27 11.88 -7.34 24.44
N ALA A 28 13.09 -7.76 24.80
CA ALA A 28 14.34 -7.32 24.20
C ALA A 28 14.47 -7.78 22.75
N ALA A 29 14.14 -9.05 22.45
CA ALA A 29 14.16 -9.59 21.09
C ALA A 29 13.11 -8.92 20.19
N ALA A 30 11.88 -8.71 20.69
CA ALA A 30 10.85 -7.98 19.97
C ALA A 30 11.20 -6.50 19.79
N GLY A 31 11.88 -5.88 20.75
CA GLY A 31 12.43 -4.52 20.62
C GLY A 31 13.43 -4.41 19.47
N ARG A 32 14.43 -5.31 19.43
CA ARG A 32 15.43 -5.35 18.33
C ARG A 32 14.78 -5.65 16.98
N ALA A 33 13.95 -6.68 16.89
CA ALA A 33 13.24 -7.07 15.67
C ALA A 33 12.33 -5.96 15.14
N SER A 34 11.61 -5.26 16.02
CA SER A 34 10.77 -4.11 15.64
C SER A 34 11.61 -2.92 15.17
N ALA A 35 12.74 -2.64 15.84
CA ALA A 35 13.65 -1.57 15.43
C ALA A 35 14.30 -1.85 14.06
N LYS A 36 14.69 -3.10 13.78
CA LYS A 36 15.23 -3.51 12.49
C LYS A 36 14.18 -3.42 11.37
N ALA A 37 12.94 -3.81 11.65
CA ALA A 37 11.83 -3.69 10.71
C ALA A 37 11.36 -2.24 10.47
N ALA A 38 11.52 -1.34 11.44
CA ALA A 38 10.97 0.03 11.41
C ALA A 38 11.39 0.87 10.20
N GLY A 39 12.55 0.60 9.58
CA GLY A 39 12.97 1.26 8.34
C GLY A 39 11.99 1.01 7.18
N VAL A 40 11.49 -0.23 7.05
CA VAL A 40 10.58 -0.66 5.97
C VAL A 40 9.13 -0.20 6.21
N VAL A 41 8.74 -0.09 7.48
CA VAL A 41 7.40 0.33 7.93
C VAL A 41 6.97 1.69 7.35
N VAL A 42 7.92 2.55 6.97
CA VAL A 42 7.64 3.85 6.34
C VAL A 42 6.88 3.69 5.01
N ASP A 43 7.21 2.67 4.21
CA ASP A 43 6.50 2.45 2.93
C ASP A 43 5.05 1.99 3.15
N ASP A 44 4.83 1.04 4.07
CA ASP A 44 3.50 0.52 4.44
C ASP A 44 2.56 1.66 4.91
N THR A 45 3.10 2.65 5.63
CA THR A 45 2.35 3.87 6.00
C THR A 45 2.05 4.81 4.84
N ALA A 46 2.85 4.80 3.78
CA ALA A 46 2.70 5.68 2.63
C ALA A 46 1.74 5.15 1.57
N VAL A 47 1.61 3.82 1.44
CA VAL A 47 0.73 3.16 0.48
C VAL A 47 -0.73 3.16 0.94
N THR A 48 -1.00 2.84 2.22
CA THR A 48 -2.39 2.66 2.70
C THR A 48 -3.33 3.87 2.50
N PRO A 49 -2.92 5.14 2.71
CA PRO A 49 -3.79 6.30 2.47
C PRO A 49 -4.25 6.47 1.01
N GLN A 50 -3.58 5.85 0.04
CA GLN A 50 -3.86 5.99 -1.38
C GLN A 50 -5.17 5.29 -1.76
N TYR A 51 -5.46 4.13 -1.16
CA TYR A 51 -6.71 3.37 -1.35
C TYR A 51 -7.98 4.06 -0.82
N LEU A 52 -7.84 5.19 -0.12
CA LEU A 52 -8.96 5.92 0.50
C LEU A 52 -9.34 7.18 -0.28
N GLN A 53 -8.52 7.59 -1.25
CA GLN A 53 -8.75 8.79 -2.05
C GLN A 53 -10.09 8.69 -2.80
N GLY A 54 -10.90 9.75 -2.72
CA GLY A 54 -12.24 9.79 -3.32
C GLY A 54 -13.34 9.11 -2.51
N SER A 55 -13.02 8.43 -1.40
CA SER A 55 -14.04 7.88 -0.51
C SER A 55 -14.66 8.95 0.39
N ALA A 56 -15.89 8.72 0.85
CA ALA A 56 -16.54 9.65 1.77
C ALA A 56 -15.88 9.57 3.16
N ALA A 57 -15.38 10.68 3.69
CA ALA A 57 -14.59 10.75 4.94
C ALA A 57 -15.14 9.90 6.11
N ALA A 58 -16.47 9.90 6.30
CA ALA A 58 -17.15 9.09 7.32
C ALA A 58 -16.96 7.57 7.21
N ARG A 59 -16.45 7.04 6.08
CA ARG A 59 -16.19 5.62 5.82
C ARG A 59 -14.71 5.23 5.87
N GLU A 60 -13.79 6.19 5.83
CA GLU A 60 -12.34 5.92 5.76
C GLU A 60 -11.84 5.13 6.99
N LEU A 61 -12.21 5.56 8.20
CA LEU A 61 -11.82 4.86 9.43
C LEU A 61 -12.40 3.44 9.57
N PRO A 62 -13.70 3.18 9.26
CA PRO A 62 -14.21 1.83 9.12
C PRO A 62 -13.43 0.95 8.13
N ILE A 63 -13.04 1.50 6.97
CA ILE A 63 -12.26 0.78 5.95
C ILE A 63 -10.86 0.45 6.49
N ILE A 64 -10.13 1.43 7.04
CA ILE A 64 -8.82 1.23 7.71
C ILE A 64 -8.90 0.13 8.77
N LYS A 65 -9.95 0.13 9.61
CA LYS A 65 -10.13 -0.91 10.63
C LYS A 65 -10.32 -2.30 10.04
N LYS A 66 -11.06 -2.44 8.93
CA LYS A 66 -11.23 -3.72 8.23
C LYS A 66 -9.90 -4.20 7.63
N ILE A 67 -9.14 -3.30 7.00
CA ILE A 67 -7.82 -3.61 6.44
C ILE A 67 -6.86 -4.03 7.56
N ALA A 68 -6.75 -3.27 8.65
CA ALA A 68 -5.89 -3.58 9.80
C ALA A 68 -6.21 -4.94 10.46
N ILE A 69 -7.49 -5.31 10.56
CA ILE A 69 -7.90 -6.64 11.08
C ILE A 69 -7.54 -7.75 10.08
N GLY A 70 -7.74 -7.53 8.78
CA GLY A 70 -7.37 -8.47 7.72
C GLY A 70 -5.85 -8.70 7.67
N SER A 71 -5.10 -7.60 7.71
CA SER A 71 -3.64 -7.52 7.83
C SER A 71 -3.12 -8.30 9.05
N LEU A 72 -3.62 -8.00 10.26
CA LEU A 72 -3.18 -8.70 11.46
C LEU A 72 -3.49 -10.20 11.41
N ARG A 73 -4.68 -10.57 10.90
CA ARG A 73 -5.07 -11.96 10.69
C ARG A 73 -4.10 -12.64 9.70
N ASN A 74 -3.74 -11.97 8.62
CA ASN A 74 -2.82 -12.48 7.61
C ASN A 74 -1.42 -12.69 8.17
N LYS A 75 -0.88 -11.67 8.88
CA LYS A 75 0.40 -11.73 9.59
C LYS A 75 0.45 -12.91 10.57
N LEU A 76 -0.58 -13.10 11.40
CA LEU A 76 -0.57 -14.13 12.45
C LEU A 76 -0.94 -15.55 11.97
N ILE A 77 -1.82 -15.71 10.99
CA ILE A 77 -2.32 -17.04 10.55
C ILE A 77 -1.50 -17.63 9.41
N PHE A 78 -0.98 -16.80 8.50
CA PHE A 78 -0.27 -17.30 7.31
C PHE A 78 1.22 -16.98 7.36
N ILE A 79 1.59 -15.71 7.54
CA ILE A 79 2.98 -15.27 7.44
C ILE A 79 3.81 -15.80 8.61
N LEU A 80 3.33 -15.64 9.85
CA LEU A 80 4.05 -16.07 11.05
C LEU A 80 4.35 -17.58 11.06
N PRO A 81 3.39 -18.51 10.80
CA PRO A 81 3.73 -19.93 10.77
C PRO A 81 4.72 -20.29 9.67
N VAL A 82 4.57 -19.72 8.46
CA VAL A 82 5.52 -19.95 7.35
C VAL A 82 6.90 -19.40 7.70
N ALA A 83 6.99 -18.19 8.25
CA ALA A 83 8.24 -17.57 8.68
C ALA A 83 8.93 -18.39 9.78
N VAL A 84 8.22 -18.77 10.83
CA VAL A 84 8.76 -19.59 11.93
C VAL A 84 9.31 -20.94 11.42
N LEU A 85 8.61 -21.61 10.51
CA LEU A 85 9.09 -22.83 9.86
C LEU A 85 10.32 -22.56 8.98
N LEU A 86 10.30 -21.50 8.18
CA LEU A 86 11.40 -21.10 7.31
C LEU A 86 12.68 -20.83 8.11
N GLY A 87 12.59 -20.06 9.21
CA GLY A 87 13.74 -19.79 10.08
C GLY A 87 14.23 -21.04 10.82
N GLN A 88 13.35 -22.00 11.13
CA GLN A 88 13.73 -23.24 11.81
C GLN A 88 14.46 -24.23 10.89
N PHE A 89 14.05 -24.33 9.62
CA PHE A 89 14.49 -25.40 8.71
C PHE A 89 15.34 -24.91 7.52
N LEU A 90 15.19 -23.65 7.09
CA LEU A 90 15.90 -23.06 5.95
C LEU A 90 16.30 -21.58 6.21
N PRO A 91 16.99 -21.25 7.32
CA PRO A 91 17.37 -19.86 7.64
C PRO A 91 18.24 -19.21 6.54
N GLY A 92 19.06 -20.00 5.83
CA GLY A 92 19.85 -19.52 4.68
C GLY A 92 19.03 -19.01 3.49
N LEU A 93 17.71 -19.26 3.44
CA LEU A 93 16.83 -18.65 2.43
C LEU A 93 16.33 -17.25 2.82
N LEU A 94 16.51 -16.81 4.07
CA LEU A 94 16.07 -15.47 4.50
C LEU A 94 16.77 -14.36 3.68
N PRO A 95 18.11 -14.37 3.47
CA PRO A 95 18.76 -13.39 2.60
C PRO A 95 18.29 -13.49 1.14
N VAL A 96 18.02 -14.70 0.63
CA VAL A 96 17.52 -14.90 -0.75
C VAL A 96 16.16 -14.20 -0.95
N ILE A 97 15.23 -14.41 -0.03
CA ILE A 97 13.90 -13.78 -0.07
C ILE A 97 14.02 -12.26 0.05
N LEU A 98 14.93 -11.76 0.89
CA LEU A 98 15.18 -10.33 1.07
C LEU A 98 15.85 -9.67 -0.15
N ILE A 99 16.70 -10.38 -0.90
CA ILE A 99 17.22 -9.87 -2.19
C ILE A 99 16.05 -9.62 -3.14
N PHE A 100 15.10 -10.56 -3.26
CA PHE A 100 13.93 -10.37 -4.13
C PHE A 100 12.98 -9.28 -3.61
N GLY A 101 12.75 -9.20 -2.29
CA GLY A 101 11.96 -8.13 -1.67
C GLY A 101 12.56 -6.74 -1.91
N GLY A 102 13.83 -6.55 -1.55
CA GLY A 102 14.56 -5.30 -1.75
C GLY A 102 14.69 -4.91 -3.22
N ALA A 103 14.89 -5.87 -4.13
CA ALA A 103 14.90 -5.63 -5.57
C ALA A 103 13.53 -5.20 -6.12
N PHE A 104 12.43 -5.80 -5.63
CA PHE A 104 11.07 -5.40 -6.00
C PHE A 104 10.74 -3.99 -5.47
N LEU A 105 11.09 -3.71 -4.21
CA LEU A 105 10.88 -2.39 -3.59
C LEU A 105 11.69 -1.29 -4.29
N ALA A 106 12.94 -1.60 -4.66
CA ALA A 106 13.79 -0.76 -5.48
C ALA A 106 13.20 -0.50 -6.88
N TYR A 107 12.63 -1.54 -7.53
CA TYR A 107 11.91 -1.41 -8.80
C TYR A 107 10.68 -0.50 -8.68
N GLU A 108 9.83 -0.69 -7.68
CA GLU A 108 8.65 0.15 -7.42
C GLU A 108 9.01 1.63 -7.19
N GLY A 109 10.04 1.87 -6.37
CA GLY A 109 10.57 3.23 -6.15
C GLY A 109 11.12 3.85 -7.44
N ALA A 110 11.87 3.09 -8.23
CA ALA A 110 12.41 3.54 -9.51
C ALA A 110 11.32 3.79 -10.57
N HIS A 111 10.26 2.98 -10.60
CA HIS A 111 9.10 3.17 -11.48
C HIS A 111 8.41 4.50 -11.19
N LYS A 112 8.10 4.77 -9.91
CA LYS A 112 7.47 6.02 -9.46
C LYS A 112 8.34 7.26 -9.75
N VAL A 113 9.68 7.13 -9.72
CA VAL A 113 10.60 8.19 -10.16
C VAL A 113 10.56 8.34 -11.70
N HIS A 114 10.59 7.24 -12.44
CA HIS A 114 10.59 7.25 -13.90
C HIS A 114 9.30 7.84 -14.49
N GLU A 115 8.13 7.53 -13.95
CA GLU A 115 6.85 8.10 -14.40
C GLU A 115 6.78 9.61 -14.14
N LYS A 116 7.20 10.05 -12.95
CA LYS A 116 7.31 11.49 -12.61
C LYS A 116 8.28 12.25 -13.52
N LEU A 117 9.30 11.61 -14.06
CA LEU A 117 10.26 12.20 -14.99
C LEU A 117 9.80 12.17 -16.46
N THR A 118 9.08 11.13 -16.87
CA THR A 118 8.64 10.93 -18.26
C THR A 118 7.26 11.53 -18.56
N GLY A 119 6.51 11.94 -17.54
CA GLY A 119 5.15 12.50 -17.69
C GLY A 119 4.09 11.48 -18.12
N HIS A 120 4.48 10.22 -18.31
CA HIS A 120 3.59 9.11 -18.57
C HIS A 120 3.27 8.47 -17.21
N ALA A 121 2.24 8.98 -16.54
CA ALA A 121 1.56 8.18 -15.52
C ALA A 121 0.86 7.05 -16.26
N ASN A 122 1.40 5.83 -16.19
CA ASN A 122 0.76 4.69 -16.82
C ASN A 122 -0.44 4.27 -15.97
N ALA A 123 -1.42 3.63 -16.61
CA ALA A 123 -2.72 3.29 -16.05
C ALA A 123 -2.72 2.29 -14.85
N ALA A 124 -1.57 2.04 -14.22
CA ALA A 124 -1.47 1.24 -13.00
C ALA A 124 -2.17 1.88 -11.78
N GLU A 125 -2.32 3.21 -11.76
CA GLU A 125 -3.17 3.92 -10.78
C GLU A 125 -4.63 4.07 -11.26
N GLU A 126 -4.95 3.71 -12.52
CA GLU A 126 -6.27 3.92 -13.13
C GLU A 126 -7.29 2.79 -12.82
N GLU A 127 -6.87 1.71 -12.15
CA GLU A 127 -7.79 0.75 -11.52
C GLU A 127 -8.47 1.32 -10.25
N ILE A 128 -8.04 2.50 -9.79
CA ILE A 128 -8.71 3.26 -8.72
C ILE A 128 -9.84 4.10 -9.36
N ALA A 129 -11.02 3.48 -9.44
CA ALA A 129 -12.17 3.96 -10.21
C ALA A 129 -12.46 5.48 -10.08
N PRO A 130 -12.66 6.20 -11.21
CA PRO A 130 -12.93 7.63 -11.18
C PRO A 130 -14.33 7.94 -10.61
N HIS A 131 -14.37 8.90 -9.68
CA HIS A 131 -15.51 9.71 -9.26
C HIS A 131 -16.93 9.12 -9.49
N GLY A 132 -17.34 8.21 -8.60
CA GLY A 132 -18.72 7.72 -8.50
C GLY A 132 -19.05 7.25 -7.08
N GLU A 133 -20.34 7.10 -6.74
CA GLU A 133 -20.74 6.61 -5.42
C GLU A 133 -20.13 5.23 -5.13
N ILE A 134 -19.32 5.12 -4.07
CA ILE A 134 -18.73 3.84 -3.66
C ILE A 134 -19.84 2.88 -3.24
N THR A 135 -20.20 1.97 -4.15
CA THR A 135 -21.10 0.86 -3.84
C THR A 135 -20.44 -0.08 -2.84
N PRO A 136 -21.21 -0.84 -2.03
CA PRO A 136 -20.65 -1.78 -1.06
C PRO A 136 -19.72 -2.86 -1.67
N GLU A 137 -19.81 -3.09 -2.98
CA GLU A 137 -18.95 -4.03 -3.72
C GLU A 137 -17.59 -3.41 -4.04
N HIS A 138 -17.54 -2.13 -4.44
CA HIS A 138 -16.28 -1.41 -4.64
C HIS A 138 -15.51 -1.30 -3.32
N GLU A 139 -16.19 -0.96 -2.21
CA GLU A 139 -15.57 -0.92 -0.87
C GLU A 139 -14.91 -2.27 -0.52
N GLN A 140 -15.58 -3.39 -0.80
CA GLN A 140 -15.04 -4.73 -0.56
C GLN A 140 -13.85 -5.07 -1.46
N LYS A 141 -13.88 -4.67 -2.75
CA LYS A 141 -12.73 -4.84 -3.67
C LYS A 141 -11.52 -4.05 -3.19
N THR A 142 -11.68 -2.77 -2.84
CA THR A 142 -10.62 -1.92 -2.31
C THR A 142 -10.02 -2.49 -1.02
N ILE A 143 -10.85 -2.96 -0.08
CA ILE A 143 -10.37 -3.63 1.14
C ILE A 143 -9.59 -4.91 0.81
N ALA A 144 -10.08 -5.74 -0.11
CA ALA A 144 -9.40 -6.98 -0.50
C ALA A 144 -8.08 -6.73 -1.23
N GLN A 145 -8.00 -5.69 -2.07
CA GLN A 145 -6.77 -5.25 -2.73
C GLN A 145 -5.75 -4.74 -1.71
N ALA A 146 -6.15 -3.83 -0.81
CA ALA A 146 -5.28 -3.30 0.24
C ALA A 146 -4.75 -4.42 1.17
N ILE A 147 -5.58 -5.41 1.52
CA ILE A 147 -5.16 -6.58 2.32
C ILE A 147 -4.18 -7.49 1.54
N ARG A 148 -4.26 -7.57 0.20
CA ARG A 148 -3.30 -8.32 -0.62
C ARG A 148 -1.96 -7.60 -0.72
N THR A 149 -1.96 -6.28 -0.92
CA THR A 149 -0.72 -5.49 -0.93
C THR A 149 -0.04 -5.51 0.43
N ASP A 150 -0.79 -5.29 1.51
CA ASP A 150 -0.30 -5.46 2.89
C ASP A 150 0.25 -6.87 3.12
N PHE A 151 -0.38 -7.95 2.62
CA PHE A 151 0.15 -9.30 2.79
C PHE A 151 1.58 -9.46 2.24
N ILE A 152 1.88 -8.83 1.09
CA ILE A 152 3.20 -8.87 0.46
C ILE A 152 4.21 -8.03 1.26
N LEU A 153 3.89 -6.76 1.57
CA LEU A 153 4.74 -5.87 2.37
C LEU A 153 4.99 -6.44 3.79
N SER A 154 3.96 -7.05 4.38
CA SER A 154 4.04 -7.74 5.67
C SER A 154 4.97 -8.94 5.65
N ALA A 155 5.06 -9.67 4.53
CA ALA A 155 5.91 -10.84 4.43
C ALA A 155 7.38 -10.42 4.55
N GLU A 156 7.79 -9.33 3.88
CA GLU A 156 9.12 -8.73 4.01
C GLU A 156 9.40 -8.28 5.45
N ILE A 157 8.52 -7.45 6.04
CA ILE A 157 8.64 -6.96 7.42
C ILE A 157 8.82 -8.12 8.43
N MET A 158 8.04 -9.19 8.26
CA MET A 158 8.09 -10.37 9.14
C MET A 158 9.35 -11.24 8.89
N VAL A 159 9.86 -11.30 7.66
CA VAL A 159 11.13 -11.97 7.34
C VAL A 159 12.33 -11.19 7.92
N ILE A 160 12.31 -9.86 7.88
CA ILE A 160 13.33 -9.02 8.53
C ILE A 160 13.32 -9.21 10.05
N ALA A 161 12.14 -9.17 10.66
CA ALA A 161 11.98 -9.42 12.08
C ALA A 161 12.44 -10.83 12.49
N LEU A 162 12.13 -11.85 11.69
CA LEU A 162 12.59 -13.21 11.91
C LEU A 162 14.12 -13.31 11.80
N LYS A 163 14.70 -12.71 10.76
CA LYS A 163 16.15 -12.70 10.53
C LYS A 163 16.90 -12.05 11.68
N GLU A 164 16.39 -10.95 12.23
CA GLU A 164 16.96 -10.32 13.44
C GLU A 164 16.91 -11.27 14.64
N VAL A 165 15.81 -12.01 14.86
CA VAL A 165 15.72 -13.00 15.95
C VAL A 165 16.68 -14.16 15.74
N VAL A 166 16.74 -14.72 14.53
CA VAL A 166 17.61 -15.86 14.19
C VAL A 166 19.10 -15.48 14.24
N GLY A 167 19.46 -14.24 13.84
CA GLY A 167 20.81 -13.73 13.93
C GLY A 167 21.24 -13.32 15.35
N SER A 168 20.32 -12.76 16.14
CA SER A 168 20.54 -12.44 17.56
C SER A 168 20.71 -13.69 18.43
N ASP A 169 19.94 -14.75 18.15
CA ASP A 169 19.92 -16.00 18.94
C ASP A 169 19.63 -17.20 18.00
N PRO A 170 20.68 -17.86 17.48
CA PRO A 170 20.53 -19.01 16.58
C PRO A 170 19.81 -20.19 17.22
N ASP A 171 19.95 -20.37 18.55
CA ASP A 171 19.34 -21.45 19.32
C ASP A 171 17.92 -21.12 19.81
N ALA A 172 17.42 -19.91 19.54
CA ALA A 172 16.07 -19.46 19.89
C ALA A 172 15.02 -20.49 19.49
N GLY A 173 14.38 -21.12 20.47
CA GLY A 173 13.36 -22.14 20.21
C GLY A 173 12.18 -21.62 19.40
N ILE A 174 11.49 -22.53 18.69
CA ILE A 174 10.35 -22.21 17.81
C ILE A 174 9.29 -21.29 18.45
N TRP A 175 9.04 -21.45 19.75
CA TRP A 175 8.13 -20.62 20.53
C TRP A 175 8.64 -19.21 20.80
N MET A 176 9.94 -19.01 21.06
CA MET A 176 10.54 -17.69 21.21
C MET A 176 10.36 -16.89 19.92
N ARG A 177 10.73 -17.49 18.79
CA ARG A 177 10.56 -16.92 17.45
C ARG A 177 9.10 -16.57 17.16
N ALA A 178 8.17 -17.49 17.45
CA ALA A 178 6.74 -17.27 17.24
C ALA A 178 6.16 -16.14 18.12
N ILE A 179 6.52 -16.07 19.40
CA ILE A 179 6.04 -15.03 20.31
C ILE A 179 6.60 -13.67 19.91
N VAL A 180 7.90 -13.57 19.63
CA VAL A 180 8.53 -12.32 19.17
C VAL A 180 7.88 -11.83 17.88
N LEU A 181 7.71 -12.71 16.88
CA LEU A 181 7.02 -12.36 15.63
C LEU A 181 5.55 -11.96 15.84
N ALA A 182 4.84 -12.58 16.78
CA ALA A 182 3.48 -12.18 17.12
C ALA A 182 3.43 -10.76 17.73
N VAL A 183 4.38 -10.43 18.62
CA VAL A 183 4.51 -9.09 19.20
C VAL A 183 4.84 -8.06 18.12
N VAL A 184 5.80 -8.35 17.23
CA VAL A 184 6.17 -7.48 16.09
C VAL A 184 4.98 -7.27 15.16
N ALA A 185 4.26 -8.34 14.80
CA ALA A 185 3.07 -8.27 13.94
C ALA A 185 1.98 -7.36 14.53
N VAL A 186 1.68 -7.50 15.83
CA VAL A 186 0.72 -6.65 16.52
C VAL A 186 1.22 -5.20 16.60
N LEU A 187 2.46 -4.98 17.02
CA LEU A 187 3.03 -3.65 17.22
C LEU A 187 3.07 -2.85 15.92
N ILE A 188 3.63 -3.43 14.85
CA ILE A 188 3.73 -2.75 13.55
C ILE A 188 2.34 -2.47 12.98
N THR A 189 1.40 -3.42 13.07
CA THR A 189 0.01 -3.17 12.62
C THR A 189 -0.63 -2.00 13.39
N LEU A 190 -0.45 -1.93 14.71
CA LEU A 190 -0.98 -0.82 15.51
C LEU A 190 -0.32 0.52 15.17
N VAL A 191 0.99 0.53 14.90
CA VAL A 191 1.72 1.75 14.51
C VAL A 191 1.31 2.21 13.10
N VAL A 192 1.35 1.34 12.10
CA VAL A 192 1.04 1.68 10.70
C VAL A 192 -0.39 2.21 10.58
N TYR A 193 -1.37 1.36 10.95
CA TYR A 193 -2.77 1.72 10.79
C TYR A 193 -3.22 2.78 11.80
N GLY A 194 -2.51 2.95 12.92
CA GLY A 194 -2.69 4.06 13.84
C GLY A 194 -2.27 5.41 13.25
N VAL A 195 -1.11 5.46 12.58
CA VAL A 195 -0.63 6.67 11.86
C VAL A 195 -1.56 6.99 10.68
N VAL A 196 -1.92 5.99 9.88
CA VAL A 196 -2.86 6.16 8.75
C VAL A 196 -4.23 6.65 9.24
N ALA A 197 -4.78 6.07 10.31
CA ALA A 197 -6.02 6.54 10.92
C ALA A 197 -5.93 7.97 11.45
N LEU A 198 -4.78 8.37 12.01
CA LEU A 198 -4.56 9.75 12.48
C LEU A 198 -4.50 10.75 11.33
N ILE A 199 -3.82 10.41 10.22
CA ILE A 199 -3.75 11.22 9.00
C ILE A 199 -5.14 11.45 8.43
N VAL A 200 -5.92 10.38 8.26
CA VAL A 200 -7.31 10.43 7.80
C VAL A 200 -8.20 11.22 8.76
N LYS A 201 -8.04 11.05 10.08
CA LYS A 201 -8.82 11.78 11.08
C LYS A 201 -8.60 13.29 11.01
N MET A 202 -7.48 13.76 10.46
CA MET A 202 -7.19 15.17 10.28
C MET A 202 -8.22 15.87 9.38
N ASP A 203 -8.72 15.21 8.32
CA ASP A 203 -9.71 15.82 7.40
C ASP A 203 -11.09 15.91 8.06
N ASP A 204 -11.54 14.81 8.68
CA ASP A 204 -12.72 14.72 9.54
C ASP A 204 -12.77 15.86 10.58
N VAL A 205 -11.64 16.10 11.25
CA VAL A 205 -11.48 17.18 12.24
C VAL A 205 -11.45 18.55 11.56
N GLY A 206 -10.81 18.68 10.40
CA GLY A 206 -10.79 19.88 9.57
C GLY A 206 -12.19 20.34 9.17
N LEU A 207 -12.98 19.43 8.60
CA LEU A 207 -14.39 19.64 8.24
C LEU A 207 -15.23 20.00 9.47
N HIS A 208 -15.13 19.26 10.57
CA HIS A 208 -15.87 19.57 11.80
C HIS A 208 -15.51 20.95 12.39
N LEU A 209 -14.24 21.37 12.33
CA LEU A 209 -13.82 22.69 12.80
C LEU A 209 -14.25 23.82 11.85
N SER A 210 -14.30 23.55 10.54
CA SER A 210 -14.77 24.50 9.51
C SER A 210 -16.22 24.94 9.71
N GLN A 211 -17.05 24.09 10.35
CA GLN A 211 -18.47 24.33 10.61
C GLN A 211 -18.75 25.04 11.95
N LYS A 212 -17.74 25.26 12.80
CA LYS A 212 -17.94 25.94 14.09
C LYS A 212 -18.18 27.44 13.91
N ARG A 213 -18.88 28.07 14.88
CA ARG A 213 -19.18 29.51 14.87
C ARG A 213 -17.95 30.42 15.11
N SER A 214 -16.84 29.89 15.61
CA SER A 214 -15.63 30.66 15.89
C SER A 214 -14.79 30.86 14.62
N ALA A 215 -14.55 32.10 14.22
CA ALA A 215 -13.73 32.42 13.04
C ALA A 215 -12.30 31.83 13.10
N ALA A 216 -11.75 31.66 14.31
CA ALA A 216 -10.45 30.98 14.48
C ALA A 216 -10.55 29.48 14.19
N SER A 217 -11.60 28.81 14.68
CA SER A 217 -11.86 27.40 14.37
C SER A 217 -12.14 27.17 12.89
N GLN A 218 -12.89 28.08 12.24
CA GLN A 218 -13.17 28.01 10.81
C GLN A 218 -11.90 28.11 9.97
N ARG A 219 -11.03 29.08 10.28
CA ARG A 219 -9.72 29.25 9.61
C ARG A 219 -8.83 28.02 9.79
N LEU A 220 -8.77 27.45 10.99
CA LEU A 220 -7.97 26.26 11.25
C LEU A 220 -8.54 25.02 10.55
N GLY A 221 -9.86 24.82 10.55
CA GLY A 221 -10.51 23.74 9.82
C GLY A 221 -10.27 23.81 8.31
N LEU A 222 -10.44 24.99 7.71
CA LEU A 222 -10.13 25.23 6.29
C LEU A 222 -8.63 25.07 5.97
N ALA A 223 -7.74 25.34 6.91
CA ALA A 223 -6.30 25.12 6.74
C ALA A 223 -5.95 23.63 6.73
N LEU A 224 -6.58 22.82 7.61
CA LEU A 224 -6.38 21.36 7.65
C LEU A 224 -6.84 20.69 6.35
N VAL A 225 -8.07 20.97 5.89
CA VAL A 225 -8.60 20.41 4.63
C VAL A 225 -7.73 20.82 3.43
N LYS A 226 -7.24 22.07 3.38
CA LYS A 226 -6.31 22.54 2.33
C LYS A 226 -4.89 21.96 2.44
N ALA A 227 -4.50 21.46 3.61
CA ALA A 227 -3.21 20.81 3.82
C ALA A 227 -3.25 19.32 3.42
N MET A 228 -4.41 18.67 3.50
CA MET A 228 -4.55 17.23 3.26
C MET A 228 -3.98 16.76 1.91
N PRO A 229 -4.26 17.38 0.74
CA PRO A 229 -3.65 16.96 -0.53
C PRO A 229 -2.12 17.09 -0.53
N LYS A 230 -1.60 18.16 0.10
CA LYS A 230 -0.14 18.39 0.21
C LYS A 230 0.53 17.38 1.14
N LEU A 231 -0.14 16.99 2.21
CA LEU A 231 0.32 15.94 3.12
C LEU A 231 0.41 14.60 2.38
N LEU A 232 -0.63 14.22 1.63
CA LEU A 232 -0.62 13.00 0.80
C LEU A 232 0.49 13.02 -0.26
N THR A 233 0.69 14.15 -0.97
CA THR A 233 1.81 14.32 -1.92
C THR A 233 3.17 14.18 -1.23
N ALA A 234 3.35 14.80 -0.06
CA ALA A 234 4.59 14.71 0.71
C ALA A 234 4.86 13.29 1.21
N ILE A 235 3.84 12.58 1.70
CA ILE A 235 3.94 11.18 2.14
C ILE A 235 4.26 10.26 0.96
N SER A 236 3.61 10.44 -0.20
CA SER A 236 3.95 9.69 -1.43
C SER A 236 5.40 9.92 -1.88
N PHE A 237 5.89 11.16 -1.80
CA PHE A 237 7.28 11.50 -2.12
C PHE A 237 8.27 10.88 -1.12
N ILE A 238 8.01 11.02 0.18
CA ILE A 238 8.84 10.41 1.24
C ILE A 238 8.83 8.88 1.13
N GLY A 239 7.66 8.27 0.88
CA GLY A 239 7.53 6.84 0.61
C GLY A 239 8.35 6.39 -0.59
N THR A 240 8.34 7.15 -1.70
CA THR A 240 9.19 6.85 -2.87
C THR A 240 10.68 6.85 -2.51
N LEU A 241 11.14 7.81 -1.71
CA LEU A 241 12.53 7.86 -1.23
C LEU A 241 12.83 6.71 -0.25
N ALA A 242 11.87 6.34 0.60
CA ALA A 242 11.98 5.22 1.53
C ALA A 242 12.08 3.89 0.78
N MET A 243 11.23 3.62 -0.23
CA MET A 243 11.30 2.43 -1.09
C MET A 243 12.71 2.26 -1.69
N LEU A 244 13.27 3.34 -2.24
CA LEU A 244 14.61 3.34 -2.84
C LEU A 244 15.71 3.08 -1.81
N TRP A 245 15.68 3.79 -0.69
CA TRP A 245 16.65 3.62 0.40
C TRP A 245 16.60 2.22 1.00
N VAL A 246 15.42 1.80 1.45
CA VAL A 246 15.18 0.53 2.12
C VAL A 246 15.45 -0.63 1.16
N GLY A 247 14.90 -0.59 -0.05
CA GLY A 247 15.07 -1.65 -1.05
C GLY A 247 16.54 -1.82 -1.42
N GLY A 248 17.26 -0.72 -1.66
CA GLY A 248 18.70 -0.75 -1.93
C GLY A 248 19.54 -1.23 -0.73
N HIS A 249 19.21 -0.82 0.49
CA HIS A 249 19.91 -1.25 1.70
C HIS A 249 19.70 -2.75 1.97
N ILE A 250 18.44 -3.23 1.90
CA ILE A 250 18.09 -4.65 2.04
C ILE A 250 18.77 -5.49 0.97
N PHE A 251 18.77 -5.02 -0.28
CA PHE A 251 19.42 -5.70 -1.39
C PHE A 251 20.93 -5.83 -1.15
N LEU A 252 21.62 -4.73 -0.80
CA LEU A 252 23.06 -4.73 -0.52
C LEU A 252 23.43 -5.64 0.66
N ILE A 253 22.77 -5.50 1.82
CA ILE A 253 23.14 -6.28 3.01
C ILE A 253 22.82 -7.78 2.83
N SER A 254 21.78 -8.11 2.05
CA SER A 254 21.42 -9.51 1.79
C SER A 254 22.31 -10.13 0.72
N LEU A 255 22.83 -9.36 -0.25
CA LEU A 255 23.91 -9.81 -1.14
C LEU A 255 25.21 -10.07 -0.37
N TYR A 256 25.58 -9.17 0.55
CA TYR A 256 26.72 -9.34 1.45
C TYR A 256 26.62 -10.63 2.26
N GLU A 257 25.47 -10.88 2.90
CA GLU A 257 25.26 -12.11 3.68
C GLU A 257 25.25 -13.40 2.84
N ILE A 258 24.81 -13.35 1.58
CA ILE A 258 24.90 -14.53 0.70
C ILE A 258 26.35 -14.81 0.27
N GLY A 259 27.15 -13.78 0.05
CA GLY A 259 28.54 -13.90 -0.41
C GLY A 259 29.57 -14.06 0.71
N GLY A 260 29.24 -13.66 1.94
CA GLY A 260 30.13 -13.66 3.10
C GLY A 260 30.34 -15.05 3.73
N HIS A 261 31.07 -15.07 4.85
CA HIS A 261 31.23 -16.27 5.68
C HIS A 261 29.88 -16.77 6.20
N ASP A 262 29.68 -18.08 6.16
CA ASP A 262 28.40 -18.79 6.41
C ASP A 262 27.29 -18.52 5.36
N GLY A 263 27.59 -17.79 4.28
CA GLY A 263 26.68 -17.48 3.17
C GLY A 263 26.50 -18.64 2.18
N LEU A 264 25.36 -18.66 1.48
CA LEU A 264 25.05 -19.70 0.47
C LEU A 264 26.03 -19.75 -0.72
N LEU A 265 26.81 -18.68 -0.95
CA LEU A 265 27.80 -18.57 -2.02
C LEU A 265 29.23 -18.39 -1.49
N GLU A 266 29.50 -18.72 -0.22
CA GLU A 266 30.82 -18.64 0.40
C GLU A 266 31.89 -19.38 -0.44
N GLY A 267 33.07 -18.75 -0.59
CA GLY A 267 34.19 -19.33 -1.32
C GLY A 267 34.00 -19.42 -2.84
N THR A 268 32.95 -18.79 -3.39
CA THR A 268 32.75 -18.67 -4.84
C THR A 268 33.11 -17.27 -5.32
N ALA A 269 33.68 -17.18 -6.53
CA ALA A 269 33.96 -15.88 -7.17
C ALA A 269 32.70 -15.01 -7.40
N LEU A 270 31.51 -15.62 -7.38
CA LEU A 270 30.25 -14.89 -7.39
C LEU A 270 29.94 -14.31 -5.99
N GLY A 271 30.16 -15.06 -4.92
CA GLY A 271 30.04 -14.56 -3.54
C GLY A 271 30.96 -13.37 -3.27
N ASP A 272 32.23 -13.47 -3.67
CA ASP A 272 33.20 -12.36 -3.59
C ASP A 272 32.69 -11.09 -4.31
N ALA A 273 32.16 -11.26 -5.53
CA ALA A 273 31.64 -10.16 -6.33
C ALA A 273 30.34 -9.55 -5.78
N LEU A 274 29.53 -10.33 -5.05
CA LEU A 274 28.27 -9.88 -4.45
C LEU A 274 28.45 -9.22 -3.08
N HIS A 275 29.48 -9.56 -2.30
CA HIS A 275 29.75 -8.89 -1.01
C HIS A 275 30.48 -7.55 -1.19
N ALA A 276 31.41 -7.46 -2.15
CA ALA A 276 32.26 -6.29 -2.35
C ALA A 276 31.55 -4.91 -2.44
N PRO A 277 30.33 -4.78 -3.01
CA PRO A 277 29.61 -3.51 -3.03
C PRO A 277 29.24 -2.99 -1.63
N TYR A 278 28.83 -3.86 -0.70
CA TYR A 278 28.47 -3.43 0.66
C TYR A 278 29.72 -3.08 1.48
N ASP A 279 30.79 -3.86 1.32
CA ASP A 279 32.10 -3.56 1.92
C ASP A 279 32.58 -2.16 1.57
N LEU A 280 32.49 -1.77 0.29
CA LEU A 280 32.89 -0.43 -0.13
C LEU A 280 32.06 0.67 0.56
N VAL A 281 30.75 0.47 0.72
CA VAL A 281 29.87 1.40 1.45
C VAL A 281 30.24 1.46 2.93
N HIS A 282 30.54 0.32 3.54
CA HIS A 282 30.89 0.24 4.96
C HIS A 282 32.24 0.91 5.25
N HIS A 283 33.26 0.69 4.41
CA HIS A 283 34.55 1.38 4.55
C HIS A 283 34.38 2.91 4.43
N TRP A 284 33.54 3.41 3.52
CA TRP A 284 33.27 4.85 3.43
C TRP A 284 32.48 5.40 4.63
N GLU A 285 31.57 4.59 5.20
CA GLU A 285 30.86 4.92 6.45
C GLU A 285 31.84 5.04 7.62
N GLU A 286 32.76 4.09 7.77
CA GLU A 286 33.82 4.12 8.78
C GLU A 286 34.78 5.31 8.59
N ASP A 287 35.23 5.57 7.36
CA ASP A 287 36.08 6.73 7.02
C ASP A 287 35.42 8.05 7.44
N VAL A 288 34.13 8.24 7.13
CA VAL A 288 33.37 9.45 7.51
C VAL A 288 33.15 9.51 9.02
N HIS A 289 32.86 8.39 9.67
CA HIS A 289 32.71 8.32 11.13
C HIS A 289 34.00 8.71 11.84
N HIS A 290 35.15 8.18 11.40
CA HIS A 290 36.46 8.47 11.97
C HIS A 290 36.95 9.88 11.65
N ALA A 291 36.69 10.42 10.46
CA ALA A 291 37.12 11.76 10.06
C ALA A 291 36.41 12.89 10.83
N LEU A 292 35.13 12.69 11.18
CA LEU A 292 34.32 13.70 11.89
C LEU A 292 34.26 13.47 13.41
N GLY A 293 34.28 12.20 13.84
CA GLY A 293 34.32 11.81 15.24
C GLY A 293 33.02 12.01 16.03
N GLY A 294 32.89 11.22 17.10
CA GLY A 294 31.77 11.31 18.05
C GLY A 294 30.39 11.16 17.39
N ALA A 295 29.38 11.79 17.98
CA ALA A 295 28.00 11.68 17.50
C ALA A 295 27.80 12.27 16.08
N LEU A 296 28.59 13.28 15.69
CA LEU A 296 28.52 13.86 14.35
C LEU A 296 29.04 12.89 13.29
N GLY A 297 30.14 12.18 13.57
CA GLY A 297 30.63 11.11 12.70
C GLY A 297 29.62 9.99 12.52
N GLY A 298 28.99 9.54 13.60
CA GLY A 298 27.97 8.47 13.52
C GLY A 298 26.75 8.86 12.68
N VAL A 299 26.24 10.09 12.83
CA VAL A 299 25.14 10.60 12.00
C VAL A 299 25.56 10.77 10.54
N ALA A 300 26.79 11.26 10.28
CA ALA A 300 27.30 11.46 8.93
C ALA A 300 27.57 10.14 8.17
N GLY A 301 28.13 9.13 8.85
CA GLY A 301 28.31 7.78 8.29
C GLY A 301 26.97 7.13 7.97
N TRP A 302 26.01 7.19 8.90
CA TRP A 302 24.65 6.70 8.66
C TRP A 302 23.95 7.41 7.48
N LEU A 303 24.11 8.74 7.37
CA LEU A 303 23.59 9.51 6.23
C LEU A 303 24.25 9.09 4.91
N LEU A 304 25.56 8.82 4.91
CA LEU A 304 26.26 8.34 3.72
C LEU A 304 25.73 6.97 3.30
N ASN A 305 25.68 5.99 4.21
CA ASN A 305 25.13 4.66 3.96
C ASN A 305 23.69 4.76 3.41
N THR A 306 22.87 5.62 4.01
CA THR A 306 21.49 5.91 3.59
C THR A 306 21.41 6.43 2.15
N VAL A 307 22.20 7.46 1.81
CA VAL A 307 22.21 8.05 0.45
C VAL A 307 22.74 7.06 -0.57
N VAL A 308 23.83 6.35 -0.29
CA VAL A 308 24.41 5.37 -1.23
C VAL A 308 23.48 4.19 -1.43
N SER A 309 22.85 3.68 -0.36
CA SER A 309 21.80 2.65 -0.46
C SER A 309 20.63 3.09 -1.33
N ALA A 310 20.15 4.33 -1.18
CA ALA A 310 19.08 4.87 -2.03
C ALA A 310 19.48 5.01 -3.51
N LEU A 311 20.74 5.38 -3.78
CA LEU A 311 21.27 5.43 -5.15
C LEU A 311 21.42 4.03 -5.76
N VAL A 312 21.88 3.04 -4.99
CA VAL A 312 21.94 1.64 -5.44
C VAL A 312 20.53 1.11 -5.70
N GLY A 313 19.56 1.36 -4.82
CA GLY A 313 18.15 1.03 -5.05
C GLY A 313 17.62 1.65 -6.35
N LEU A 314 17.91 2.93 -6.61
CA LEU A 314 17.51 3.58 -7.86
C LEU A 314 18.15 2.92 -9.09
N VAL A 315 19.44 2.58 -9.04
CA VAL A 315 20.14 1.91 -10.14
C VAL A 315 19.58 0.50 -10.37
N VAL A 316 19.45 -0.32 -9.34
CA VAL A 316 18.92 -1.69 -9.40
C VAL A 316 17.48 -1.68 -9.93
N GLY A 317 16.63 -0.81 -9.39
CA GLY A 317 15.24 -0.67 -9.82
C GLY A 317 15.12 -0.22 -11.28
N MET A 318 15.95 0.74 -11.73
CA MET A 318 15.98 1.17 -13.14
C MET A 318 16.49 0.07 -14.07
N VAL A 319 17.49 -0.72 -13.66
CA VAL A 319 17.97 -1.89 -14.43
C VAL A 319 16.85 -2.92 -14.60
N ILE A 320 16.11 -3.26 -13.52
CA ILE A 320 14.96 -4.18 -13.57
C ILE A 320 13.86 -3.62 -14.49
N LEU A 321 13.51 -2.34 -14.33
CA LEU A 321 12.49 -1.66 -15.14
C LEU A 321 12.80 -1.71 -16.64
N TYR A 322 14.03 -1.39 -17.03
CA TYR A 322 14.42 -1.46 -18.45
C TYR A 322 14.55 -2.91 -18.94
N ALA A 323 15.02 -3.85 -18.11
CA ALA A 323 15.06 -5.27 -18.47
C ALA A 323 13.66 -5.84 -18.76
N LEU A 324 12.68 -5.55 -17.91
CA LEU A 324 11.28 -5.98 -18.11
C LEU A 324 10.69 -5.40 -19.41
N ARG A 325 10.92 -4.11 -19.68
CA ARG A 325 10.51 -3.45 -20.93
C ARG A 325 11.16 -4.06 -22.17
N LEU A 326 12.45 -4.43 -22.09
CA LEU A 326 13.17 -5.09 -23.19
C LEU A 326 12.66 -6.52 -23.47
N VAL A 327 12.13 -7.21 -22.45
CA VAL A 327 11.51 -8.55 -22.58
C VAL A 327 10.04 -8.44 -23.04
N GLY A 328 9.49 -7.23 -23.19
CA GLY A 328 8.11 -7.00 -23.66
C GLY A 328 7.04 -7.17 -22.57
N VAL A 329 7.43 -7.47 -21.33
CA VAL A 329 6.54 -7.54 -20.18
C VAL A 329 6.17 -6.10 -19.79
N GLY A 330 4.95 -5.69 -20.13
CA GLY A 330 4.44 -4.33 -19.98
C GLY A 330 4.15 -3.59 -21.30
N GLY A 331 4.29 -4.24 -22.47
CA GLY A 331 4.05 -3.62 -23.78
C GLY A 331 2.74 -3.99 -24.50
N HIS A 332 1.97 -4.98 -24.01
CA HIS A 332 0.79 -5.51 -24.72
C HIS A 332 -0.41 -5.71 -23.78
N HIS A 333 -1.18 -4.64 -23.54
CA HIS A 333 -2.56 -4.72 -23.03
C HIS A 333 -3.41 -3.52 -23.52
N ALA A 334 -3.13 -3.00 -24.73
CA ALA A 334 -3.79 -1.80 -25.27
C ALA A 334 -4.82 -2.07 -26.39
N ASP A 335 -4.78 -3.23 -27.06
CA ASP A 335 -5.40 -3.38 -28.40
C ASP A 335 -6.57 -4.38 -28.52
N GLU A 336 -7.12 -4.96 -27.44
CA GLU A 336 -8.21 -5.98 -27.53
C GLU A 336 -9.57 -5.62 -26.88
N HIS A 337 -9.72 -4.46 -26.25
CA HIS A 337 -11.02 -3.97 -25.76
C HIS A 337 -11.39 -2.57 -26.29
N GLY A 338 -11.24 -2.41 -27.61
CA GLY A 338 -11.54 -1.18 -28.35
C GLY A 338 -12.58 -1.32 -29.48
N SER A 339 -13.36 -2.40 -29.55
CA SER A 339 -14.28 -2.60 -30.69
C SER A 339 -15.50 -3.52 -30.43
N GLU A 340 -16.19 -3.39 -29.30
CA GLU A 340 -17.51 -4.02 -29.15
C GLU A 340 -18.44 -3.23 -28.20
N HIS A 341 -19.09 -2.20 -28.76
CA HIS A 341 -20.41 -1.63 -28.41
C HIS A 341 -20.53 -0.22 -29.02
N GLY A 342 -20.87 -0.15 -30.32
CA GLY A 342 -20.78 1.11 -31.07
C GLY A 342 -21.65 1.25 -32.32
N SER A 343 -22.63 0.37 -32.57
CA SER A 343 -23.64 0.60 -33.61
C SER A 343 -24.84 -0.35 -33.48
N GLU A 344 -26.00 0.17 -33.07
CA GLU A 344 -27.29 -0.03 -33.77
C GLU A 344 -28.44 0.69 -33.03
N HIS A 345 -28.79 1.87 -33.51
CA HIS A 345 -30.07 2.52 -33.25
C HIS A 345 -30.54 3.20 -34.54
N GLY A 346 -31.71 2.79 -35.07
CA GLY A 346 -32.48 3.63 -35.99
C GLY A 346 -33.14 2.92 -37.17
N SER A 347 -34.46 2.66 -37.05
CA SER A 347 -35.50 2.65 -38.11
C SER A 347 -35.29 1.80 -39.39
N GLU A 348 -36.27 1.01 -39.82
CA GLU A 348 -37.41 1.51 -40.61
C GLU A 348 -38.66 0.58 -40.62
N HIS A 349 -39.72 1.06 -41.28
CA HIS A 349 -41.00 0.45 -41.70
C HIS A 349 -40.98 -1.07 -42.04
N GLY A 350 -42.07 -1.86 -42.02
CA GLY A 350 -43.51 -1.59 -41.79
C GLY A 350 -44.38 -2.60 -42.61
N SER A 351 -45.62 -2.93 -42.16
CA SER A 351 -46.62 -3.86 -42.79
C SER A 351 -46.15 -5.31 -43.07
N GLU A 352 -46.88 -6.38 -42.75
CA GLU A 352 -48.16 -6.83 -43.35
C GLU A 352 -48.88 -7.93 -42.51
N HIS A 353 -50.06 -8.35 -43.00
CA HIS A 353 -50.95 -9.48 -42.65
C HIS A 353 -50.31 -10.77 -42.06
N GLY A 354 -51.02 -11.62 -41.28
CA GLY A 354 -52.41 -11.59 -40.81
C GLY A 354 -52.88 -12.95 -40.23
N SER A 355 -54.04 -12.96 -39.56
CA SER A 355 -54.90 -14.11 -39.17
C SER A 355 -54.30 -15.40 -38.57
N GLU A 356 -54.73 -15.80 -37.37
CA GLU A 356 -55.61 -16.98 -37.17
C GLU A 356 -56.25 -17.03 -35.75
N HIS A 357 -57.32 -17.82 -35.64
CA HIS A 357 -58.23 -18.15 -34.51
C HIS A 357 -57.70 -18.09 -33.05
N GLY A 358 -58.50 -17.84 -32.00
CA GLY A 358 -59.97 -17.63 -31.85
C GLY A 358 -60.48 -18.12 -30.47
N SER A 359 -61.61 -17.57 -29.96
CA SER A 359 -62.31 -17.92 -28.66
C SER A 359 -61.49 -17.72 -27.36
N ASP A 360 -62.01 -17.20 -26.22
CA ASP A 360 -63.38 -16.84 -25.79
C ASP A 360 -63.41 -15.57 -24.91
N ALA A 361 -64.60 -14.96 -24.80
CA ALA A 361 -64.98 -13.91 -23.83
C ALA A 361 -66.07 -14.49 -22.88
N PRO A 362 -66.72 -13.77 -21.92
CA PRO A 362 -66.57 -12.36 -21.47
C PRO A 362 -66.37 -12.24 -19.93
N SER A 363 -66.15 -11.05 -19.31
CA SER A 363 -67.24 -10.14 -18.90
C SER A 363 -66.77 -8.72 -18.44
N ASP A 364 -67.57 -7.72 -18.85
CA ASP A 364 -67.63 -6.30 -18.44
C ASP A 364 -68.54 -6.16 -17.16
N PRO A 365 -68.89 -4.98 -16.56
CA PRO A 365 -68.40 -3.58 -16.64
C PRO A 365 -68.10 -2.89 -15.28
N THR A 366 -67.57 -1.64 -15.29
CA THR A 366 -68.30 -0.41 -14.81
C THR A 366 -67.52 0.93 -14.81
N HIS A 367 -67.98 1.87 -15.66
CA HIS A 367 -68.11 3.34 -15.51
C HIS A 367 -67.38 4.18 -14.43
N ARG A 368 -66.63 5.22 -14.88
CA ARG A 368 -66.89 6.69 -14.75
C ARG A 368 -65.77 7.51 -15.44
N ALA A 369 -66.04 8.41 -16.40
CA ALA A 369 -66.35 9.86 -16.25
C ALA A 369 -65.29 10.66 -15.42
N ALA A 370 -64.78 11.86 -15.77
CA ALA A 370 -64.79 12.74 -16.97
C ALA A 370 -63.70 13.85 -16.75
N GLY A 371 -63.26 14.72 -17.67
CA GLY A 371 -63.54 14.94 -19.10
C GLY A 371 -63.54 16.44 -19.47
N GLY A 372 -62.61 16.93 -20.31
CA GLY A 372 -62.52 18.35 -20.73
C GLY A 372 -61.38 18.67 -21.72
N SER A 373 -61.70 19.35 -22.83
CA SER A 373 -60.73 19.94 -23.78
C SER A 373 -61.34 21.18 -24.44
N GLY A 374 -60.51 22.20 -24.71
CA GLY A 374 -60.91 23.49 -25.27
C GLY A 374 -60.77 23.59 -26.79
N SER A 375 -61.27 24.68 -27.38
CA SER A 375 -61.30 24.87 -28.83
C SER A 375 -61.14 26.34 -29.25
N THR A 376 -60.40 26.55 -30.35
CA THR A 376 -60.42 27.72 -31.29
C THR A 376 -60.08 29.13 -30.78
N ARG A 377 -59.67 30.12 -31.60
CA ARG A 377 -58.91 30.24 -32.90
C ARG A 377 -58.85 31.76 -33.22
N MET A 378 -58.02 32.18 -34.19
CA MET A 378 -57.80 33.53 -34.77
C MET A 378 -56.60 34.28 -34.15
N GLY A 379 -55.82 35.08 -34.88
CA GLY A 379 -55.80 35.27 -36.34
C GLY A 379 -54.91 36.45 -36.77
N GLU A 380 -53.93 36.15 -37.64
CA GLU A 380 -53.58 36.96 -38.83
C GLU A 380 -52.87 38.35 -38.66
N PRO A 381 -52.37 39.01 -39.74
CA PRO A 381 -50.93 38.93 -40.08
C PRO A 381 -50.24 40.28 -40.40
N SER A 382 -48.92 40.28 -40.72
CA SER A 382 -48.35 41.17 -41.79
C SER A 382 -46.83 41.05 -42.01
N GLY A 383 -46.41 40.88 -43.28
CA GLY A 383 -45.36 41.73 -43.86
C GLY A 383 -43.92 41.17 -43.99
N PRO A 384 -43.21 41.34 -45.14
CA PRO A 384 -41.94 40.65 -45.42
C PRO A 384 -40.73 41.58 -45.79
N ALA A 385 -39.53 40.97 -45.87
CA ALA A 385 -38.32 41.31 -46.68
C ALA A 385 -37.06 40.85 -45.90
N ALA A 386 -36.25 39.90 -46.35
CA ALA A 386 -35.35 39.86 -47.53
C ALA A 386 -34.04 40.64 -47.32
N GLY A 387 -32.89 39.94 -47.39
CA GLY A 387 -31.56 40.56 -47.24
C GLY A 387 -30.41 39.56 -46.96
N SER A 388 -29.79 39.10 -48.04
CA SER A 388 -28.56 38.33 -48.27
C SER A 388 -27.35 38.47 -47.31
N PRO A 389 -26.34 37.57 -47.39
CA PRO A 389 -25.24 37.45 -46.42
C PRO A 389 -24.05 38.36 -46.73
N ASP A 390 -23.07 38.42 -45.81
CA ASP A 390 -21.71 38.80 -46.18
C ASP A 390 -20.61 38.09 -45.36
N ASP A 391 -19.41 38.12 -45.93
CA ASP A 391 -18.21 37.31 -45.63
C ASP A 391 -17.20 38.06 -44.73
N SER A 392 -16.04 37.42 -44.52
CA SER A 392 -14.70 37.99 -44.31
C SER A 392 -14.11 38.06 -42.89
N SER A 393 -13.04 37.26 -42.72
CA SER A 393 -11.80 37.56 -41.96
C SER A 393 -11.90 37.76 -40.43
N ASN A 394 -10.91 37.38 -39.61
CA ASN A 394 -9.51 37.81 -39.68
C ASN A 394 -8.68 37.13 -38.56
N ARG A 395 -7.51 36.57 -38.93
CA ARG A 395 -6.35 36.19 -38.07
C ARG A 395 -6.51 35.09 -37.01
#